data_AF-A0A094ZH99-F1
#
_entry.id   AF-A0A094ZH99-F1
#
_cell.length_a   1.000
_cell.length_b   1.000
_cell.length_c   1.000
_cell.angle_alpha   90.00
_cell.angle_beta   90.00
_cell.angle_gamma   90.00
#
_symmetry.space_group_name_H-M   'P 1'
#
loop_
_entity.id
_entity.type
_entity.pdbx_description
1 polymer ?
#
loop_
_entity_poly.entity_id
_entity_poly.type
_entity_poly.pdbx_seq_one_letter_code
_entity_poly.pdbx_strand_id
1 'polypeptide(L)'
;MLAGVFQILFNVLAIIHVTNITNKQSLPTYKDPLHWLSCAQRVYRLYTQQSPPNTGPEFLDTLLRSKSNRINEFQESGSLNKQNLSACRLMFEHEYTKTIFILAQVHQLIGKRAQSANYCQLTLLRQLTFGKSFKKAVNNSSRLQNNIIRIKSAHSLRDLENRKFSERPPYYLFQNFDPIEWATNAVALSDYFSSVENQNNCYYKTFECLLSAVHVVEEARFEGNIPSSQVDNTLANIYRNLVKISLDLLEKGTKQYGNLADEGITSEDSEFKKYHELQNVTKFGSMFNLELQPIFTGLLDYNFNVKNSISNVIPQNNDLIYKLIRPPTNYETASGIFRIILNCLMKAENFYTLQNHCTDAIALIQDRSKAYSLMTVFEKNINRQCCMHKRRIDMLNNVLGQLNPDHYLHVCRQLTFELAEALGTLRDLKRKLLDEIPLKEGQVSAHYARKSDDLAKSAISVYRNFLGLYGVQSGTTINFSDDDIKPLIVTCLHTARLYSQLISTCTTEKIQNLTKALEFYVQLVAIAENHIKRDALTPIKDCEELRIAKEMVVLLPVKLSRLSQGEILSD
;
A
#
# COMPACT_ATOMS: atom_id res chain seq x y z
N MET A 1 -22.37 37.89 21.08
CA MET A 1 -23.74 37.51 20.70
C MET A 1 -23.87 37.02 19.24
N LEU A 2 -23.64 37.84 18.21
CA LEU A 2 -23.93 37.49 16.80
C LEU A 2 -22.94 36.56 16.08
N ALA A 3 -21.79 36.24 16.68
CA ALA A 3 -20.73 35.47 16.02
C ALA A 3 -21.22 34.10 15.50
N GLY A 4 -22.04 33.39 16.27
CA GLY A 4 -22.61 32.10 15.83
C GLY A 4 -23.49 32.23 14.59
N VAL A 5 -24.30 33.30 14.51
CA VAL A 5 -25.18 33.57 13.35
C VAL A 5 -24.36 33.85 12.11
N PHE A 6 -23.37 34.73 12.23
CA PHE A 6 -22.49 35.06 11.10
C PHE A 6 -21.69 33.85 10.62
N GLN A 7 -21.21 33.01 11.53
CA GLN A 7 -20.51 31.76 11.16
C GLN A 7 -21.39 30.87 10.28
N ILE A 8 -22.62 30.61 10.71
CA ILE A 8 -23.57 29.76 9.98
C ILE A 8 -23.93 30.41 8.63
N LEU A 9 -24.26 31.70 8.64
CA LEU A 9 -24.65 32.43 7.43
C LEU A 9 -23.55 32.40 6.37
N PHE A 10 -22.30 32.68 6.75
CA PHE A 10 -21.19 32.67 5.81
C PHE A 10 -20.88 31.28 5.27
N ASN A 11 -21.03 30.22 6.09
CA ASN A 11 -20.93 28.84 5.61
C ASN A 11 -22.01 28.52 4.57
N VAL A 12 -23.27 28.90 4.82
CA VAL A 12 -24.39 28.68 3.89
C VAL A 12 -24.15 29.41 2.56
N LEU A 13 -23.73 30.68 2.61
CA LEU A 13 -23.41 31.45 1.42
C LEU A 13 -22.28 30.80 0.61
N ALA A 14 -21.20 30.38 1.27
CA ALA A 14 -20.10 29.69 0.61
C ALA A 14 -20.56 28.42 -0.11
N ILE A 15 -21.38 27.59 0.54
CA ILE A 15 -21.90 26.34 -0.04
C ILE A 15 -22.73 26.61 -1.30
N ILE A 16 -23.65 27.58 -1.25
CA ILE A 16 -24.50 27.92 -2.41
C ILE A 16 -23.64 28.31 -3.61
N HIS A 17 -22.59 29.10 -3.38
CA HIS A 17 -21.66 29.47 -4.45
C HIS A 17 -20.86 28.27 -4.97
N VAL A 18 -20.42 27.36 -4.10
CA VAL A 18 -19.72 26.13 -4.51
C VAL A 18 -20.60 25.24 -5.38
N THR A 19 -21.87 25.05 -5.01
CA THR A 19 -22.81 24.23 -5.79
C THR A 19 -23.09 24.82 -7.18
N ASN A 20 -23.09 26.15 -7.29
CA ASN A 20 -23.29 26.83 -8.56
C ASN A 20 -22.06 26.68 -9.48
N ILE A 21 -20.84 26.73 -8.92
CA ILE A 21 -19.59 26.48 -9.65
C ILE A 21 -19.58 25.06 -10.24
N THR A 22 -19.98 24.06 -9.46
CA THR A 22 -20.01 22.65 -9.93
C THR A 22 -21.08 22.41 -11.01
N ASN A 23 -22.19 23.14 -10.98
CA ASN A 23 -23.31 22.97 -11.91
C ASN A 23 -23.18 23.77 -13.23
N LYS A 24 -22.05 24.44 -13.47
CA LYS A 24 -21.79 25.28 -14.67
C LYS A 24 -22.92 26.28 -14.99
N GLN A 25 -23.65 26.74 -13.97
CA GLN A 25 -24.69 27.75 -14.15
C GLN A 25 -24.03 29.13 -14.20
N SER A 26 -24.18 29.87 -15.31
CA SER A 26 -23.74 31.25 -15.42
C SER A 26 -24.78 32.19 -14.82
N LEU A 27 -24.43 33.07 -13.86
CA LEU A 27 -25.14 34.34 -13.59
C LEU A 27 -24.46 35.18 -12.47
N PRO A 28 -24.87 36.46 -12.27
CA PRO A 28 -24.04 37.65 -12.36
C PRO A 28 -23.40 38.06 -11.01
N THR A 29 -22.22 38.69 -11.07
CA THR A 29 -21.67 39.66 -10.10
C THR A 29 -22.06 39.50 -8.62
N TYR A 30 -21.71 38.40 -7.92
CA TYR A 30 -21.58 38.44 -6.45
C TYR A 30 -20.60 37.37 -5.92
N LYS A 31 -19.55 37.89 -5.26
CA LYS A 31 -18.46 37.30 -4.44
C LYS A 31 -18.15 35.80 -4.49
N ASP A 32 -16.88 35.49 -4.79
CA ASP A 32 -16.19 34.19 -4.71
C ASP A 32 -16.46 33.44 -3.38
N PRO A 33 -16.73 32.11 -3.37
CA PRO A 33 -16.81 31.30 -2.14
C PRO A 33 -15.70 31.57 -1.12
N LEU A 34 -14.47 31.84 -1.59
CA LEU A 34 -13.33 32.18 -0.73
C LEU A 34 -13.56 33.45 0.09
N HIS A 35 -14.31 34.43 -0.42
CA HIS A 35 -14.66 35.64 0.32
C HIS A 35 -15.49 35.30 1.55
N TRP A 36 -16.56 34.53 1.37
CA TRP A 36 -17.44 34.15 2.47
C TRP A 36 -16.73 33.28 3.51
N LEU A 37 -15.87 32.37 3.06
CA LEU A 37 -15.07 31.55 3.96
C LEU A 37 -14.01 32.38 4.72
N SER A 38 -13.43 33.40 4.09
CA SER A 38 -12.54 34.36 4.76
C SER A 38 -13.28 35.16 5.85
N CYS A 39 -14.51 35.59 5.56
CA CYS A 39 -15.39 36.21 6.56
C CYS A 39 -15.67 35.26 7.73
N ALA A 40 -15.99 33.98 7.45
CA ALA A 40 -16.23 32.95 8.45
C ALA A 40 -14.97 32.68 9.33
N GLN A 41 -13.78 32.63 8.74
CA GLN A 41 -12.52 32.53 9.48
C GLN A 41 -12.28 33.73 10.39
N ARG A 42 -12.57 34.94 9.88
CA ARG A 42 -12.42 36.18 10.65
C ARG A 42 -13.37 36.21 11.85
N VAL A 43 -14.62 35.78 11.68
CA VAL A 43 -15.60 35.69 12.78
C VAL A 43 -15.10 34.76 13.87
N TYR A 44 -14.68 33.54 13.51
CA TYR A 44 -14.12 32.59 14.47
C TYR A 44 -12.91 33.16 15.21
N ARG A 45 -11.94 33.71 14.48
CA ARG A 45 -10.72 34.29 15.07
C ARG A 45 -11.03 35.43 16.04
N LEU A 46 -11.90 36.37 15.66
CA LEU A 46 -12.24 37.49 16.54
C LEU A 46 -12.95 37.01 17.81
N TYR A 47 -13.87 36.05 17.67
CA TYR A 47 -14.57 35.47 18.81
C TYR A 47 -13.61 34.78 19.78
N THR A 48 -12.70 33.93 19.28
CA THR A 48 -11.76 33.18 20.14
C THR A 48 -10.70 34.07 20.79
N GLN A 49 -10.39 35.24 20.22
CA GLN A 49 -9.48 36.22 20.83
C GLN A 49 -10.13 37.04 21.94
N GLN A 50 -11.44 37.30 21.84
CA GLN A 50 -12.15 38.24 22.71
C GLN A 50 -13.00 37.56 23.79
N SER A 51 -13.30 36.26 23.63
CA SER A 51 -14.20 35.52 24.52
C SER A 51 -13.46 34.44 25.30
N PRO A 52 -13.93 34.07 26.51
CA PRO A 52 -13.35 32.96 27.26
C PRO A 52 -13.31 31.66 26.45
N PRO A 53 -12.27 30.81 26.63
CA PRO A 53 -12.08 29.62 25.79
C PRO A 53 -13.23 28.61 25.90
N ASN A 54 -13.90 28.56 27.05
CA ASN A 54 -14.90 27.54 27.36
C ASN A 54 -16.34 27.95 27.00
N THR A 55 -16.59 29.23 26.68
CA THR A 55 -17.93 29.77 26.42
C THR A 55 -18.19 29.97 24.93
N GLY A 56 -19.40 29.61 24.49
CA GLY A 56 -19.87 29.80 23.13
C GLY A 56 -20.73 31.07 22.96
N PRO A 57 -20.95 31.52 21.72
CA PRO A 57 -21.73 32.73 21.47
C PRO A 57 -23.20 32.53 21.89
N GLU A 58 -23.68 33.40 22.78
CA GLU A 58 -24.98 33.34 23.46
C GLU A 58 -26.20 33.17 22.54
N PHE A 59 -26.18 33.64 21.29
CA PHE A 59 -27.34 33.52 20.40
C PHE A 59 -27.60 32.08 19.92
N LEU A 60 -26.60 31.19 20.00
CA LEU A 60 -26.84 29.76 19.74
C LEU A 60 -27.80 29.16 20.79
N ASP A 61 -27.81 29.67 22.03
CA ASP A 61 -28.79 29.29 23.05
C ASP A 61 -30.22 29.70 22.68
N THR A 62 -30.42 30.80 21.95
CA THR A 62 -31.76 31.25 21.53
C THR A 62 -32.32 30.37 20.41
N LEU A 63 -31.49 29.95 19.46
CA LEU A 63 -31.85 28.95 18.45
C LEU A 63 -32.19 27.59 19.09
N LEU A 64 -31.48 27.21 20.17
CA LEU A 64 -31.79 26.03 20.98
C LEU A 64 -33.09 26.17 21.80
N ARG A 65 -33.30 27.32 22.47
CA ARG A 65 -34.53 27.61 23.26
C ARG A 65 -35.77 27.75 22.42
N SER A 66 -35.68 28.27 21.19
CA SER A 66 -36.83 28.39 20.28
C SER A 66 -37.45 27.04 19.88
N LYS A 67 -36.76 25.92 20.16
CA LYS A 67 -37.28 24.54 20.00
C LYS A 67 -37.34 23.73 21.31
N SER A 68 -37.03 24.34 22.46
CA SER A 68 -36.92 23.66 23.76
C SER A 68 -37.51 24.51 24.89
N ASN A 69 -38.75 24.21 25.29
CA ASN A 69 -39.33 24.67 26.55
C ASN A 69 -38.88 23.77 27.71
N ARG A 70 -37.56 23.67 27.97
CA ARG A 70 -36.96 23.18 29.23
C ARG A 70 -35.42 23.16 29.11
N ILE A 71 -34.77 24.30 29.31
CA ILE A 71 -33.32 24.38 29.60
C ILE A 71 -33.10 25.26 30.85
N ASN A 72 -33.93 25.08 31.87
CA ASN A 72 -33.73 25.73 33.18
C ASN A 72 -33.23 24.75 34.26
N GLU A 73 -32.95 23.49 33.93
CA GLU A 73 -32.37 22.51 34.86
C GLU A 73 -31.16 21.84 34.23
N PHE A 74 -30.09 22.61 34.04
CA PHE A 74 -28.74 22.05 33.89
C PHE A 74 -27.79 22.85 34.78
N GLN A 75 -28.11 22.89 36.07
CA GLN A 75 -27.06 23.03 37.08
C GLN A 75 -26.45 21.64 37.29
N GLU A 76 -25.13 21.59 37.12
CA GLU A 76 -24.24 20.68 37.85
C GLU A 76 -24.63 19.19 37.87
N SER A 77 -24.50 18.51 36.73
CA SER A 77 -24.02 17.13 36.78
C SER A 77 -22.61 17.09 36.22
N GLY A 78 -21.65 17.07 37.16
CA GLY A 78 -20.24 16.89 36.86
C GLY A 78 -19.97 15.63 36.06
N SER A 79 -18.90 15.67 35.26
CA SER A 79 -18.36 14.60 34.39
C SER A 79 -18.65 14.74 32.89
N LEU A 80 -18.51 15.93 32.28
CA LEU A 80 -18.62 16.05 30.82
C LEU A 80 -17.54 16.94 30.20
N ASN A 81 -16.72 16.30 29.36
CA ASN A 81 -15.67 16.84 28.48
C ASN A 81 -14.32 17.14 29.17
N LYS A 82 -13.22 16.50 28.73
CA LYS A 82 -11.85 16.75 29.25
C LYS A 82 -11.44 18.24 29.21
N GLN A 83 -12.13 19.04 28.38
CA GLN A 83 -11.85 20.46 28.14
C GLN A 83 -12.90 21.40 28.77
N ASN A 84 -13.91 20.92 29.51
CA ASN A 84 -14.96 21.74 30.15
C ASN A 84 -15.63 22.77 29.22
N LEU A 85 -15.79 22.45 27.92
CA LEU A 85 -16.43 23.33 26.94
C LEU A 85 -17.95 23.32 27.07
N SER A 86 -18.58 24.49 27.04
CA SER A 86 -20.04 24.63 26.96
C SER A 86 -20.62 24.03 25.66
N ALA A 87 -21.90 23.64 25.67
CA ALA A 87 -22.60 23.13 24.49
C ALA A 87 -22.57 24.13 23.33
N CYS A 88 -22.83 25.42 23.62
CA CYS A 88 -22.70 26.51 22.64
C CYS A 88 -21.30 26.64 22.06
N ARG A 89 -20.25 26.40 22.88
CA ARG A 89 -18.87 26.42 22.37
C ARG A 89 -18.63 25.25 21.43
N LEU A 90 -19.06 24.04 21.78
CA LEU A 90 -18.94 22.86 20.91
C LEU A 90 -19.68 23.04 19.58
N MET A 91 -20.85 23.67 19.58
CA MET A 91 -21.56 24.04 18.35
C MET A 91 -20.76 25.02 17.50
N PHE A 92 -20.17 26.04 18.12
CA PHE A 92 -19.33 27.01 17.39
C PHE A 92 -18.08 26.36 16.80
N GLU A 93 -17.44 25.44 17.53
CA GLU A 93 -16.32 24.63 17.02
C GLU A 93 -16.74 23.73 15.85
N HIS A 94 -17.96 23.16 15.92
CA HIS A 94 -18.52 22.36 14.84
C HIS A 94 -18.77 23.20 13.57
N GLU A 95 -19.39 24.37 13.69
CA GLU A 95 -19.63 25.27 12.56
C GLU A 95 -18.33 25.79 11.94
N TYR A 96 -17.31 26.09 12.75
CA TYR A 96 -16.01 26.46 12.22
C TYR A 96 -15.28 25.28 11.55
N THR A 97 -15.46 24.05 12.05
CA THR A 97 -14.94 22.85 11.38
C THR A 97 -15.55 22.68 10.00
N LYS A 98 -16.84 23.01 9.81
CA LYS A 98 -17.46 23.07 8.47
C LYS A 98 -16.80 24.11 7.57
N THR A 99 -16.49 25.30 8.09
CA THR A 99 -15.78 26.34 7.32
C THR A 99 -14.46 25.80 6.75
N ILE A 100 -13.68 25.11 7.59
CA ILE A 100 -12.39 24.52 7.20
C ILE A 100 -12.58 23.40 6.18
N PHE A 101 -13.59 22.56 6.35
CA PHE A 101 -13.92 21.51 5.38
C PHE A 101 -14.31 22.10 4.01
N ILE A 102 -15.15 23.13 3.97
CA ILE A 102 -15.55 23.80 2.73
C ILE A 102 -14.34 24.47 2.08
N LEU A 103 -13.43 25.07 2.86
CA LEU A 103 -12.16 25.60 2.35
C LEU A 103 -11.35 24.51 1.65
N ALA A 104 -11.24 23.31 2.24
CA ALA A 104 -10.56 22.19 1.61
C ALA A 104 -11.16 21.87 0.22
N GLN A 105 -12.48 21.78 0.14
CA GLN A 105 -13.21 21.50 -1.11
C GLN A 105 -13.01 22.60 -2.15
N VAL A 106 -13.12 23.88 -1.76
CA VAL A 106 -12.91 25.02 -2.67
C VAL A 106 -11.48 25.04 -3.21
N HIS A 107 -10.48 24.82 -2.35
CA HIS A 107 -9.08 24.75 -2.79
C HIS A 107 -8.83 23.55 -3.71
N GLN A 108 -9.52 22.42 -3.50
CA GLN A 108 -9.47 21.29 -4.42
C GLN A 108 -10.04 21.65 -5.79
N LEU A 109 -11.20 22.30 -5.86
CA LEU A 109 -11.85 22.72 -7.11
C LEU A 109 -11.01 23.74 -7.90
N ILE A 110 -10.30 24.62 -7.21
CA ILE A 110 -9.39 25.62 -7.82
C ILE A 110 -8.02 24.99 -8.19
N GLY A 111 -7.81 23.70 -7.93
CA GLY A 111 -6.58 22.98 -8.26
C GLY A 111 -5.43 23.20 -7.27
N LYS A 112 -5.66 23.90 -6.15
CA LYS A 112 -4.66 24.14 -5.09
C LYS A 112 -4.59 22.96 -4.11
N ARG A 113 -4.07 21.83 -4.58
CA ARG A 113 -4.05 20.54 -3.85
C ARG A 113 -3.34 20.60 -2.48
N ALA A 114 -2.23 21.33 -2.37
CA ALA A 114 -1.52 21.47 -1.09
C ALA A 114 -2.34 22.20 -0.02
N GLN A 115 -3.06 23.25 -0.41
CA GLN A 115 -3.94 23.98 0.51
C GLN A 115 -5.15 23.13 0.88
N SER A 116 -5.73 22.41 -0.08
CA SER A 116 -6.79 21.43 0.16
C SER A 116 -6.36 20.39 1.21
N ALA A 117 -5.19 19.77 1.05
CA ALA A 117 -4.68 18.77 1.99
C ALA A 117 -4.43 19.33 3.40
N ASN A 118 -3.90 20.54 3.53
CA ASN A 118 -3.72 21.21 4.83
C ASN A 118 -5.08 21.43 5.53
N TYR A 119 -6.09 21.88 4.80
CA TYR A 119 -7.43 22.06 5.37
C TYR A 119 -8.13 20.72 5.66
N CYS A 120 -7.89 19.66 4.88
CA CYS A 120 -8.34 18.30 5.19
C CYS A 120 -7.73 17.79 6.51
N GLN A 121 -6.40 17.91 6.67
CA GLN A 121 -5.71 17.56 7.90
C GLN A 121 -6.29 18.32 9.10
N LEU A 122 -6.47 19.63 8.98
CA LEU A 122 -7.02 20.45 10.05
C LEU A 122 -8.48 20.07 10.37
N THR A 123 -9.29 19.73 9.36
CA THR A 123 -10.66 19.24 9.56
C THR A 123 -10.66 17.95 10.37
N LEU A 124 -9.83 16.97 9.99
CA LEU A 124 -9.73 15.68 10.67
C LEU A 124 -9.25 15.84 12.12
N LEU A 125 -8.23 16.67 12.37
CA LEU A 125 -7.75 16.99 13.72
C LEU A 125 -8.87 17.60 14.58
N ARG A 126 -9.63 18.54 14.02
CA ARG A 126 -10.74 19.18 14.75
C ARG A 126 -11.90 18.23 15.00
N GLN A 127 -12.19 17.30 14.07
CA GLN A 127 -13.17 16.24 14.28
C GLN A 127 -12.79 15.33 15.45
N LEU A 128 -11.51 14.98 15.63
CA LEU A 128 -11.05 14.23 16.81
C LEU A 128 -11.16 15.07 18.09
N THR A 129 -10.77 16.34 18.01
CA THR A 129 -10.73 17.25 19.17
C THR A 129 -12.13 17.54 19.72
N PHE A 130 -13.11 17.82 18.85
CA PHE A 130 -14.43 18.32 19.25
C PHE A 130 -15.58 17.37 18.90
N GLY A 131 -15.41 16.46 17.95
CA GLY A 131 -16.51 15.68 17.36
C GLY A 131 -17.19 14.72 18.34
N LYS A 132 -16.42 13.98 19.14
CA LYS A 132 -16.98 13.07 20.16
C LYS A 132 -17.80 13.84 21.21
N SER A 133 -17.26 14.95 21.71
CA SER A 133 -17.92 15.79 22.72
C SER A 133 -19.16 16.49 22.16
N PHE A 134 -19.11 16.96 20.91
CA PHE A 134 -20.26 17.51 20.20
C PHE A 134 -21.38 16.46 20.03
N LYS A 135 -21.05 15.24 19.58
CA LYS A 135 -22.03 14.14 19.44
C LYS A 135 -22.73 13.83 20.78
N LYS A 136 -21.99 13.78 21.88
CA LYS A 136 -22.55 13.59 23.23
C LYS A 136 -23.49 14.75 23.63
N ALA A 137 -23.07 16.00 23.43
CA ALA A 137 -23.89 17.17 23.76
C ALA A 137 -25.20 17.24 22.96
N VAL A 138 -25.16 16.90 21.66
CA VAL A 138 -26.34 16.89 20.80
C VAL A 138 -27.26 15.71 21.10
N ASN A 139 -26.73 14.51 21.36
CA ASN A 139 -27.55 13.32 21.67
C ASN A 139 -28.31 13.46 23.00
N ASN A 140 -27.74 14.16 23.98
CA ASN A 140 -28.43 14.47 25.25
C ASN A 140 -29.53 15.53 25.07
N SER A 141 -29.54 16.25 23.95
CA SER A 141 -30.55 17.25 23.58
C SER A 141 -31.62 16.59 22.69
N SER A 142 -32.51 15.81 23.30
CA SER A 142 -33.45 14.84 22.70
C SER A 142 -34.54 15.42 21.77
N ARG A 143 -34.16 16.09 20.65
CA ARG A 143 -35.07 16.45 19.54
C ARG A 143 -34.43 16.94 18.23
N LEU A 144 -33.10 16.97 18.08
CA LEU A 144 -32.45 17.28 16.79
C LEU A 144 -32.43 16.11 15.79
N GLN A 145 -32.95 14.94 16.19
CA GLN A 145 -32.82 13.68 15.45
C GLN A 145 -33.60 13.62 14.12
N ASN A 146 -34.60 14.47 13.89
CA ASN A 146 -35.58 14.19 12.82
C ASN A 146 -35.23 14.69 11.41
N ASN A 147 -34.03 15.19 11.13
CA ASN A 147 -33.62 15.49 9.73
C ASN A 147 -32.09 15.49 9.60
N ILE A 148 -31.46 14.32 9.74
CA ILE A 148 -30.00 14.17 9.51
C ILE A 148 -29.78 13.20 8.35
N ILE A 149 -29.71 13.73 7.13
CA ILE A 149 -29.37 12.99 5.90
C ILE A 149 -27.84 12.93 5.76
N ARG A 150 -27.33 11.75 5.40
CA ARG A 150 -25.92 11.39 5.18
C ARG A 150 -25.34 12.04 3.92
N ILE A 151 -24.10 12.54 3.99
CA ILE A 151 -23.27 12.86 2.81
C ILE A 151 -22.05 11.94 2.86
N LYS A 152 -22.02 10.92 2.00
CA LYS A 152 -20.82 10.09 1.81
C LYS A 152 -19.72 10.93 1.14
N SER A 153 -18.54 11.00 1.75
CA SER A 153 -17.34 11.61 1.16
C SER A 153 -17.01 11.01 -0.21
N ALA A 154 -16.46 11.82 -1.10
CA ALA A 154 -16.12 11.42 -2.47
C ALA A 154 -14.77 10.69 -2.47
N HIS A 155 -14.74 9.48 -3.03
CA HIS A 155 -13.54 8.64 -3.08
C HIS A 155 -12.67 8.91 -4.33
N SER A 156 -13.14 9.70 -5.30
CA SER A 156 -12.44 9.98 -6.56
C SER A 156 -13.07 11.14 -7.35
N LEU A 157 -12.29 11.78 -8.23
CA LEU A 157 -12.77 12.78 -9.20
C LEU A 157 -13.88 12.21 -10.13
N ARG A 158 -13.85 10.91 -10.43
CA ARG A 158 -14.87 10.21 -11.25
C ARG A 158 -16.22 10.07 -10.55
N ASP A 159 -16.25 10.05 -9.21
CA ASP A 159 -17.50 9.93 -8.45
C ASP A 159 -18.28 11.25 -8.39
N LEU A 160 -17.59 12.37 -8.60
CA LEU A 160 -18.20 13.71 -8.71
C LEU A 160 -18.90 13.91 -10.06
N GLU A 161 -18.35 13.35 -11.14
CA GLU A 161 -18.90 13.49 -12.49
C GLU A 161 -20.15 12.63 -12.72
N ASN A 162 -20.27 11.48 -12.03
CA ASN A 162 -21.34 10.50 -12.27
C ASN A 162 -22.55 10.59 -11.33
N ARG A 163 -22.56 11.47 -10.31
CA ARG A 163 -23.73 11.64 -9.44
C ARG A 163 -24.67 12.69 -10.01
N LYS A 164 -25.78 12.24 -10.60
CA LYS A 164 -27.03 13.02 -10.56
C LYS A 164 -27.41 13.17 -9.10
N PHE A 165 -27.15 14.34 -8.52
CA PHE A 165 -27.65 14.71 -7.19
C PHE A 165 -29.16 14.51 -7.20
N SER A 166 -29.65 13.57 -6.37
CA SER A 166 -31.08 13.34 -6.17
C SER A 166 -31.75 14.63 -5.70
N GLU A 167 -32.91 14.94 -6.30
CA GLU A 167 -33.70 16.15 -6.13
C GLU A 167 -34.22 16.33 -4.69
N ARG A 168 -33.40 16.82 -3.76
CA ARG A 168 -33.86 17.41 -2.47
C ARG A 168 -32.93 18.55 -2.02
N PRO A 169 -33.45 19.63 -1.40
CA PRO A 169 -32.72 20.87 -1.18
C PRO A 169 -31.55 20.70 -0.19
N PRO A 170 -30.37 21.30 -0.46
CA PRO A 170 -29.13 21.07 0.29
C PRO A 170 -29.01 22.07 1.45
N TYR A 171 -29.85 21.94 2.47
CA TYR A 171 -29.70 22.75 3.69
C TYR A 171 -29.35 21.86 4.87
N TYR A 172 -28.23 22.18 5.49
CA TYR A 172 -27.63 21.56 6.69
C TYR A 172 -26.96 20.21 6.45
N LEU A 173 -26.00 19.87 7.34
CA LEU A 173 -25.53 18.53 7.72
C LEU A 173 -24.08 18.17 7.33
N PHE A 174 -23.16 18.53 8.22
CA PHE A 174 -21.94 17.76 8.42
C PHE A 174 -22.27 16.63 9.40
N GLN A 175 -21.88 15.40 9.09
CA GLN A 175 -22.22 14.22 9.88
C GLN A 175 -21.68 14.28 11.31
N ASN A 176 -22.40 13.61 12.22
CA ASN A 176 -21.86 13.23 13.53
C ASN A 176 -20.54 12.49 13.34
N PHE A 177 -19.60 12.62 14.29
CA PHE A 177 -18.33 11.90 14.23
C PHE A 177 -18.55 10.39 14.04
N ASP A 178 -18.11 9.90 12.89
CA ASP A 178 -18.11 8.51 12.47
C ASP A 178 -16.64 8.06 12.32
N PRO A 179 -16.15 7.16 13.18
CA PRO A 179 -14.79 6.64 13.13
C PRO A 179 -14.40 6.01 11.78
N ILE A 180 -15.34 5.35 11.10
CA ILE A 180 -15.06 4.67 9.83
C ILE A 180 -14.91 5.69 8.69
N GLU A 181 -15.80 6.68 8.64
CA GLU A 181 -15.68 7.77 7.67
C GLU A 181 -14.43 8.60 7.92
N TRP A 182 -14.11 8.89 9.19
CA TRP A 182 -12.89 9.60 9.58
C TRP A 182 -11.64 8.85 9.10
N ALA A 183 -11.57 7.55 9.37
CA ALA A 183 -10.46 6.71 8.94
C ALA A 183 -10.32 6.66 7.42
N THR A 184 -11.44 6.57 6.70
CA THR A 184 -11.44 6.56 5.23
C THR A 184 -10.93 7.89 4.66
N ASN A 185 -11.32 9.01 5.25
CA ASN A 185 -10.82 10.34 4.87
C ASN A 185 -9.33 10.51 5.23
N ALA A 186 -8.86 9.93 6.34
CA ALA A 186 -7.45 9.90 6.71
C ALA A 186 -6.61 9.06 5.73
N VAL A 187 -7.14 7.93 5.24
CA VAL A 187 -6.51 7.14 4.16
C VAL A 187 -6.44 7.95 2.86
N ALA A 188 -7.52 8.61 2.44
CA ALA A 188 -7.49 9.45 1.23
C ALA A 188 -6.47 10.60 1.34
N LEU A 189 -6.28 11.15 2.55
CA LEU A 189 -5.25 12.15 2.81
C LEU A 189 -3.84 11.55 2.77
N SER A 190 -3.66 10.29 3.20
CA SER A 190 -2.38 9.59 3.12
C SER A 190 -1.95 9.31 1.68
N ASP A 191 -2.89 9.08 0.75
CA ASP A 191 -2.62 8.94 -0.68
C ASP A 191 -2.05 10.22 -1.29
N TYR A 192 -2.63 11.38 -0.92
CA TYR A 192 -2.07 12.67 -1.31
C TYR A 192 -0.64 12.83 -0.78
N PHE A 193 -0.42 12.60 0.51
CA PHE A 193 0.92 12.73 1.08
C PHE A 193 1.90 11.74 0.47
N SER A 194 1.46 10.53 0.14
CA SER A 194 2.31 9.53 -0.50
C SER A 194 2.82 10.05 -1.84
N SER A 195 1.95 10.66 -2.65
CA SER A 195 2.36 11.24 -3.94
C SER A 195 3.39 12.36 -3.81
N VAL A 196 3.29 13.18 -2.75
CA VAL A 196 4.22 14.30 -2.48
C VAL A 196 5.53 13.80 -1.87
N GLU A 197 5.44 12.89 -0.91
CA GLU A 197 6.57 12.33 -0.15
C GLU A 197 7.39 11.32 -0.97
N ASN A 198 6.79 10.75 -2.02
CA ASN A 198 7.45 9.84 -2.96
C ASN A 198 8.74 10.44 -3.54
N GLN A 199 8.76 11.75 -3.83
CA GLN A 199 9.94 12.46 -4.36
C GLN A 199 11.07 12.59 -3.34
N ASN A 200 10.74 12.67 -2.05
CA ASN A 200 11.69 12.87 -0.96
C ASN A 200 12.05 11.57 -0.23
N ASN A 201 11.49 10.42 -0.64
CA ASN A 201 11.73 9.11 -0.05
C ASN A 201 11.52 9.09 1.49
N CYS A 202 10.52 9.81 1.99
CA CYS A 202 10.23 9.89 3.42
C CYS A 202 8.72 9.99 3.65
N TYR A 203 8.06 8.87 3.94
CA TYR A 203 6.59 8.75 4.04
C TYR A 203 6.01 9.13 5.41
N TYR A 204 6.53 10.20 6.03
CA TYR A 204 6.20 10.54 7.42
C TYR A 204 4.70 10.80 7.60
N LYS A 205 4.14 11.73 6.81
CA LYS A 205 2.74 12.11 6.91
C LYS A 205 1.83 10.99 6.42
N THR A 206 2.25 10.22 5.42
CA THR A 206 1.52 9.03 4.98
C THR A 206 1.37 8.00 6.11
N PHE A 207 2.46 7.62 6.78
CA PHE A 207 2.41 6.69 7.91
C PHE A 207 1.60 7.24 9.07
N GLU A 208 1.75 8.52 9.40
CA GLU A 208 1.01 9.13 10.49
C GLU A 208 -0.51 9.14 10.23
N CYS A 209 -0.94 9.42 8.99
CA CYS A 209 -2.34 9.30 8.59
C CYS A 209 -2.87 7.87 8.70
N LEU A 210 -2.13 6.88 8.16
CA LEU A 210 -2.56 5.49 8.16
C LEU A 210 -2.63 4.92 9.59
N LEU A 211 -1.63 5.18 10.43
CA LEU A 211 -1.64 4.70 11.82
C LEU A 211 -2.65 5.44 12.69
N SER A 212 -2.94 6.70 12.41
CA SER A 212 -4.06 7.41 13.05
C SER A 212 -5.40 6.80 12.66
N ALA A 213 -5.56 6.40 11.39
CA ALA A 213 -6.75 5.67 10.95
C ALA A 213 -6.91 4.33 11.68
N VAL A 214 -5.82 3.55 11.84
CA VAL A 214 -5.83 2.32 12.65
C VAL A 214 -6.26 2.63 14.09
N HIS A 215 -5.65 3.64 14.72
CA HIS A 215 -5.95 4.02 16.10
C HIS A 215 -7.45 4.31 16.31
N VAL A 216 -8.02 5.16 15.46
CA VAL A 216 -9.41 5.60 15.57
C VAL A 216 -10.39 4.45 15.35
N VAL A 217 -10.09 3.53 14.44
CA VAL A 217 -10.96 2.38 14.15
C VAL A 217 -10.87 1.32 15.26
N GLU A 218 -9.67 1.05 15.79
CA GLU A 218 -9.51 0.14 16.94
C GLU A 218 -10.17 0.71 18.20
N GLU A 219 -10.04 2.01 18.47
CA GLU A 219 -10.77 2.65 19.58
C GLU A 219 -12.29 2.45 19.43
N ALA A 220 -12.82 2.64 18.22
CA ALA A 220 -14.24 2.43 17.92
C ALA A 220 -14.68 0.95 18.06
N ARG A 221 -13.77 -0.01 17.81
CA ARG A 221 -14.00 -1.43 18.06
C ARG A 221 -14.27 -1.67 19.55
N PHE A 222 -13.46 -1.10 20.44
CA PHE A 222 -13.64 -1.24 21.89
C PHE A 222 -14.91 -0.56 22.40
N GLU A 223 -15.34 0.53 21.75
CA GLU A 223 -16.61 1.20 22.08
C GLU A 223 -17.85 0.38 21.69
N GLY A 224 -17.74 -0.64 20.82
CA GLY A 224 -18.83 -1.57 20.48
C GLY A 224 -19.98 -1.00 19.65
N ASN A 225 -19.85 0.24 19.16
CA ASN A 225 -20.93 0.97 18.48
C ASN A 225 -21.05 0.69 16.97
N ILE A 226 -20.12 -0.07 16.40
CA ILE A 226 -19.99 -0.30 14.95
C ILE A 226 -19.94 -1.81 14.69
N PRO A 227 -20.63 -2.32 13.65
CA PRO A 227 -20.58 -3.76 13.32
C PRO A 227 -19.14 -4.24 13.10
N SER A 228 -18.79 -5.39 13.71
CA SER A 228 -17.42 -5.95 13.60
C SER A 228 -16.97 -6.09 12.15
N SER A 229 -17.83 -6.57 11.26
CA SER A 229 -17.50 -6.75 9.84
C SER A 229 -17.07 -5.45 9.15
N GLN A 230 -17.65 -4.30 9.52
CA GLN A 230 -17.28 -3.00 8.97
C GLN A 230 -15.95 -2.52 9.52
N VAL A 231 -15.69 -2.74 10.81
CA VAL A 231 -14.41 -2.45 11.47
C VAL A 231 -13.30 -3.30 10.84
N ASP A 232 -13.53 -4.61 10.71
CA ASP A 232 -12.56 -5.57 10.17
C ASP A 232 -12.21 -5.25 8.70
N ASN A 233 -13.21 -4.95 7.86
CA ASN A 233 -12.99 -4.50 6.49
C ASN A 233 -12.14 -3.21 6.43
N THR A 234 -12.49 -2.21 7.25
CA THR A 234 -11.79 -0.92 7.25
C THR A 234 -10.34 -1.08 7.68
N LEU A 235 -10.07 -1.85 8.74
CA LEU A 235 -8.71 -2.14 9.19
C LEU A 235 -7.91 -2.92 8.16
N ALA A 236 -8.52 -3.94 7.54
CA ALA A 236 -7.85 -4.74 6.51
C ALA A 236 -7.41 -3.87 5.31
N ASN A 237 -8.25 -2.91 4.89
CA ASN A 237 -7.89 -1.93 3.86
C ASN A 237 -6.74 -1.02 4.29
N ILE A 238 -6.74 -0.53 5.53
CA ILE A 238 -5.65 0.31 6.05
C ILE A 238 -4.34 -0.48 6.11
N TYR A 239 -4.37 -1.75 6.55
CA TYR A 239 -3.20 -2.61 6.56
C TYR A 239 -2.66 -2.91 5.15
N ARG A 240 -3.52 -3.08 4.14
CA ARG A 240 -3.10 -3.17 2.74
C ARG A 240 -2.36 -1.94 2.26
N ASN A 241 -2.85 -0.75 2.61
CA ASN A 241 -2.16 0.50 2.27
C ASN A 241 -0.80 0.62 2.96
N LEU A 242 -0.69 0.21 4.23
CA LEU A 242 0.60 0.14 4.93
C LEU A 242 1.57 -0.83 4.23
N VAL A 243 1.11 -2.02 3.84
CA VAL A 243 1.91 -3.00 3.08
C VAL A 243 2.43 -2.39 1.79
N LYS A 244 1.57 -1.73 1.02
CA LYS A 244 1.94 -1.09 -0.26
C LYS A 244 3.05 -0.05 -0.08
N ILE A 245 2.91 0.85 0.89
CA ILE A 245 3.92 1.88 1.16
C ILE A 245 5.23 1.27 1.69
N SER A 246 5.14 0.30 2.59
CA SER A 246 6.33 -0.39 3.11
C SER A 246 7.05 -1.21 2.03
N LEU A 247 6.34 -1.84 1.09
CA LEU A 247 6.92 -2.53 -0.05
C LEU A 247 7.63 -1.55 -1.00
N ASP A 248 7.04 -0.38 -1.25
CA ASP A 248 7.69 0.67 -2.05
C ASP A 248 8.99 1.15 -1.40
N LEU A 249 8.99 1.36 -0.08
CA LEU A 249 10.21 1.68 0.68
C LEU A 249 11.29 0.60 0.52
N LEU A 250 10.92 -0.68 0.70
CA LEU A 250 11.85 -1.78 0.59
C LEU A 250 12.38 -1.92 -0.85
N GLU A 251 11.53 -1.77 -1.86
CA GLU A 251 11.92 -1.81 -3.27
C GLU A 251 12.90 -0.68 -3.63
N LYS A 252 12.63 0.56 -3.19
CA LYS A 252 13.57 1.67 -3.35
C LYS A 252 14.90 1.41 -2.65
N GLY A 253 14.85 0.84 -1.44
CA GLY A 253 16.04 0.43 -0.71
C GLY A 253 16.87 -0.59 -1.49
N THR A 254 16.24 -1.61 -2.09
CA THR A 254 16.98 -2.61 -2.88
C THR A 254 17.72 -1.99 -4.07
N LYS A 255 17.10 -1.01 -4.75
CA LYS A 255 17.73 -0.28 -5.87
C LYS A 255 18.91 0.56 -5.41
N GLN A 256 18.78 1.24 -4.27
CA GLN A 256 19.86 2.05 -3.68
C GLN A 256 21.01 1.18 -3.16
N TYR A 257 20.68 0.07 -2.49
CA TYR A 257 21.66 -0.85 -1.94
C TYR A 257 22.49 -1.54 -3.03
N GLY A 258 21.88 -1.90 -4.15
CA GLY A 258 22.58 -2.44 -5.33
C GLY A 258 23.62 -1.46 -5.88
N ASN A 259 23.25 -0.18 -6.05
CA ASN A 259 24.16 0.83 -6.57
C ASN A 259 25.34 1.14 -5.61
N LEU A 260 25.08 1.13 -4.30
CA LEU A 260 26.12 1.34 -3.27
C LEU A 260 27.12 0.18 -3.16
N ALA A 261 26.74 -1.02 -3.62
CA ALA A 261 27.65 -2.17 -3.66
C ALA A 261 28.62 -2.11 -4.86
N ASP A 262 28.23 -1.44 -5.95
CA ASP A 262 29.04 -1.26 -7.16
C ASP A 262 29.93 0.00 -7.11
N GLU A 263 29.53 1.03 -6.35
CA GLU A 263 30.34 2.23 -6.12
C GLU A 263 30.98 2.19 -4.72
N GLY A 264 32.31 1.98 -4.68
CA GLY A 264 33.08 2.01 -3.44
C GLY A 264 32.73 3.22 -2.56
N ILE A 265 32.30 2.89 -1.32
CA ILE A 265 31.89 3.77 -0.21
C ILE A 265 32.49 5.18 -0.31
N THR A 266 31.70 6.15 -0.80
CA THR A 266 31.94 7.59 -0.61
C THR A 266 30.63 8.38 -0.72
N SER A 267 29.71 8.23 0.24
CA SER A 267 28.57 9.18 0.33
C SER A 267 27.95 9.37 1.72
N GLU A 268 28.60 8.86 2.79
CA GLU A 268 28.10 9.02 4.18
C GLU A 268 27.98 10.50 4.62
N ASP A 269 28.69 11.42 3.96
CA ASP A 269 28.73 12.84 4.34
C ASP A 269 27.52 13.68 3.86
N SER A 270 26.74 13.21 2.88
CA SER A 270 25.61 14.01 2.34
C SER A 270 24.27 13.72 3.04
N GLU A 271 24.03 12.48 3.50
CA GLU A 271 22.80 12.11 4.22
C GLU A 271 22.75 12.68 5.64
N PHE A 272 23.91 12.82 6.30
CA PHE A 272 24.01 13.31 7.68
C PHE A 272 23.55 14.77 7.83
N LYS A 273 23.70 15.62 6.80
CA LYS A 273 23.26 17.02 6.84
C LYS A 273 21.75 17.18 6.72
N LYS A 274 21.06 16.30 5.98
CA LYS A 274 19.58 16.26 5.90
C LYS A 274 18.94 15.69 7.17
N TYR A 275 19.72 14.95 7.96
CA TYR A 275 19.32 14.35 9.22
C TYR A 275 19.08 15.39 10.33
N HIS A 276 19.88 16.46 10.35
CA HIS A 276 19.80 17.51 11.38
C HIS A 276 18.67 18.54 11.13
N GLU A 277 18.25 18.78 9.89
CA GLU A 277 17.11 19.68 9.61
C GLU A 277 15.76 19.09 10.08
N LEU A 278 15.65 17.75 10.20
CA LEU A 278 14.48 17.06 10.75
C LEU A 278 14.57 16.74 12.26
N GLN A 279 15.63 17.14 12.97
CA GLN A 279 15.65 16.98 14.44
C GLN A 279 14.76 18.01 15.16
N ASN A 280 14.27 19.03 14.47
CA ASN A 280 13.22 19.93 14.95
C ASN A 280 11.81 19.32 14.80
N VAL A 281 11.67 18.03 14.52
CA VAL A 281 10.37 17.45 14.17
C VAL A 281 9.57 17.12 15.43
N THR A 282 8.35 17.63 15.40
CA THR A 282 7.23 17.33 16.26
C THR A 282 7.11 15.82 16.54
N LYS A 283 6.70 15.45 17.76
CA LYS A 283 6.49 14.06 18.18
C LYS A 283 5.65 13.29 17.15
N PHE A 284 6.04 12.07 16.78
CA PHE A 284 5.24 11.22 15.89
C PHE A 284 3.83 11.00 16.49
N GLY A 285 2.79 11.34 15.74
CA GLY A 285 1.40 11.41 16.21
C GLY A 285 0.87 12.84 16.45
N SER A 286 1.74 13.86 16.41
CA SER A 286 1.39 15.27 16.58
C SER A 286 0.45 15.83 15.50
N MET A 287 0.40 15.24 14.30
CA MET A 287 -0.51 15.66 13.23
C MET A 287 -1.98 15.58 13.63
N PHE A 288 -2.33 14.61 14.48
CA PHE A 288 -3.69 14.39 14.96
C PHE A 288 -3.79 14.36 16.49
N ASN A 289 -2.69 14.68 17.19
CA ASN A 289 -2.56 14.60 18.65
C ASN A 289 -2.91 13.22 19.22
N LEU A 290 -2.43 12.16 18.58
CA LEU A 290 -2.65 10.77 18.98
C LEU A 290 -1.35 10.10 19.46
N GLU A 291 -1.46 9.18 20.42
CA GLU A 291 -0.34 8.35 20.88
C GLU A 291 -0.17 7.14 19.95
N LEU A 292 0.62 7.30 18.88
CA LEU A 292 0.79 6.26 17.84
C LEU A 292 1.93 5.28 18.12
N GLN A 293 2.82 5.57 19.08
CA GLN A 293 3.97 4.74 19.41
C GLN A 293 3.60 3.28 19.71
N PRO A 294 2.58 2.96 20.53
CA PRO A 294 2.23 1.58 20.85
C PRO A 294 1.77 0.77 19.61
N ILE A 295 1.08 1.44 18.68
CA ILE A 295 0.61 0.81 17.44
C ILE A 295 1.81 0.52 16.55
N PHE A 296 2.72 1.49 16.39
CA PHE A 296 3.92 1.33 15.59
C PHE A 296 4.82 0.21 16.13
N THR A 297 5.06 0.18 17.45
CA THR A 297 5.88 -0.86 18.09
C THR A 297 5.23 -2.23 17.96
N GLY A 298 3.90 -2.30 18.11
CA GLY A 298 3.13 -3.52 17.88
C GLY A 298 3.24 -4.04 16.45
N LEU A 299 3.57 -3.18 15.45
CA LEU A 299 3.84 -3.62 14.08
C LEU A 299 5.21 -4.29 13.91
N LEU A 300 6.20 -3.96 14.75
CA LEU A 300 7.55 -4.54 14.71
C LEU A 300 7.63 -5.93 15.37
N ASP A 301 6.74 -6.18 16.33
CA ASP A 301 6.68 -7.43 17.08
C ASP A 301 5.87 -8.49 16.34
N TYR A 302 6.51 -9.20 15.40
CA TYR A 302 5.92 -10.33 14.66
C TYR A 302 5.44 -11.50 15.56
N ASN A 303 5.71 -11.45 16.87
CA ASN A 303 5.32 -12.46 17.88
C ASN A 303 4.28 -11.96 18.90
N PHE A 304 3.51 -10.91 18.62
CA PHE A 304 2.54 -10.37 19.58
C PHE A 304 1.30 -11.28 19.73
N ASN A 305 1.47 -12.43 20.37
CA ASN A 305 0.38 -13.17 20.99
C ASN A 305 -0.11 -12.36 22.20
N VAL A 306 -1.38 -11.94 22.16
CA VAL A 306 -2.07 -11.02 23.10
C VAL A 306 -2.14 -11.54 24.56
N LYS A 307 -1.38 -12.56 24.95
CA LYS A 307 -1.43 -13.16 26.29
C LYS A 307 -0.29 -12.78 27.24
N ASN A 308 0.79 -12.14 26.80
CA ASN A 308 1.87 -11.71 27.70
C ASN A 308 2.06 -10.19 27.66
N SER A 309 1.14 -9.48 28.30
CA SER A 309 1.48 -8.21 28.94
C SER A 309 2.42 -8.50 30.09
N ILE A 310 3.69 -8.11 29.95
CA ILE A 310 4.62 -7.57 30.97
C ILE A 310 6.05 -7.78 30.46
N SER A 311 6.84 -6.71 30.53
CA SER A 311 8.29 -6.61 30.31
C SER A 311 8.80 -6.82 28.87
N ASN A 312 9.09 -5.71 28.19
CA ASN A 312 10.47 -5.23 28.10
C ASN A 312 10.51 -3.80 27.55
N VAL A 313 11.40 -3.00 28.13
CA VAL A 313 11.60 -1.58 27.91
C VAL A 313 11.70 -1.26 26.42
N ILE A 314 10.67 -0.63 25.87
CA ILE A 314 10.63 -0.15 24.49
C ILE A 314 11.39 1.19 24.46
N PRO A 315 12.49 1.34 23.70
CA PRO A 315 13.18 2.62 23.62
C PRO A 315 12.24 3.66 23.01
N GLN A 316 12.04 4.78 23.72
CA GLN A 316 11.36 5.98 23.20
C GLN A 316 12.21 6.64 22.10
N ASN A 317 12.39 6.00 20.95
CA ASN A 317 13.23 6.53 19.89
C ASN A 317 12.39 6.88 18.67
N ASN A 318 11.88 8.11 18.65
CA ASN A 318 11.39 8.75 17.42
C ASN A 318 12.38 8.54 16.26
N ASP A 319 13.68 8.50 16.55
CA ASP A 319 14.76 8.17 15.62
C ASP A 319 14.56 6.83 14.87
N LEU A 320 14.07 5.78 15.56
CA LEU A 320 13.80 4.49 14.91
C LEU A 320 12.65 4.59 13.91
N ILE A 321 11.59 5.33 14.25
CA ILE A 321 10.44 5.55 13.36
C ILE A 321 10.88 6.30 12.11
N TYR A 322 11.69 7.36 12.25
CA TYR A 322 12.21 8.10 11.11
C TYR A 322 13.06 7.24 10.18
N LYS A 323 13.88 6.33 10.73
CA LYS A 323 14.66 5.38 9.93
C LYS A 323 13.78 4.39 9.16
N LEU A 324 12.70 3.92 9.75
CA LEU A 324 11.81 2.91 9.15
C LEU A 324 10.77 3.46 8.18
N ILE A 325 10.61 4.78 8.10
CA ILE A 325 9.72 5.47 7.15
C ILE A 325 10.50 5.99 5.91
N ARG A 326 11.76 5.58 5.77
CA ARG A 326 12.65 5.88 4.64
C ARG A 326 13.16 4.58 3.99
N PRO A 327 13.65 4.63 2.73
CA PRO A 327 14.26 3.48 2.11
C PRO A 327 15.40 2.93 2.99
N PRO A 328 15.45 1.61 3.22
CA PRO A 328 16.47 1.02 4.07
C PRO A 328 17.82 1.00 3.35
N THR A 329 18.87 1.38 4.08
CA THR A 329 20.26 1.35 3.61
C THR A 329 21.06 0.19 4.19
N ASN A 330 20.50 -0.53 5.17
CA ASN A 330 21.14 -1.66 5.84
C ASN A 330 20.12 -2.76 6.19
N TYR A 331 20.65 -3.91 6.60
CA TYR A 331 19.84 -5.07 6.95
C TYR A 331 18.89 -4.81 8.13
N GLU A 332 19.31 -4.02 9.12
CA GLU A 332 18.53 -3.74 10.32
C GLU A 332 17.24 -2.95 9.98
N THR A 333 17.38 -1.89 9.21
CA THR A 333 16.25 -1.06 8.74
C THR A 333 15.36 -1.85 7.76
N ALA A 334 15.96 -2.61 6.84
CA ALA A 334 15.21 -3.48 5.93
C ALA A 334 14.40 -4.54 6.70
N SER A 335 14.99 -5.16 7.73
CA SER A 335 14.32 -6.13 8.59
C SER A 335 13.16 -5.50 9.37
N GLY A 336 13.32 -4.27 9.85
CA GLY A 336 12.24 -3.53 10.52
C GLY A 336 11.05 -3.29 9.59
N ILE A 337 11.29 -2.81 8.37
CA ILE A 337 10.24 -2.60 7.35
C ILE A 337 9.60 -3.94 6.96
N PHE A 338 10.40 -4.99 6.77
CA PHE A 338 9.93 -6.32 6.47
C PHE A 338 8.99 -6.88 7.55
N ARG A 339 9.28 -6.66 8.84
CA ARG A 339 8.40 -7.04 9.95
C ARG A 339 7.06 -6.29 9.92
N ILE A 340 7.09 -4.98 9.63
CA ILE A 340 5.87 -4.18 9.45
C ILE A 340 4.99 -4.79 8.35
N ILE A 341 5.59 -5.12 7.19
CA ILE A 341 4.89 -5.76 6.07
C ILE A 341 4.24 -7.07 6.53
N LEU A 342 5.01 -7.99 7.11
CA LEU A 342 4.50 -9.29 7.50
C LEU A 342 3.37 -9.22 8.53
N ASN A 343 3.46 -8.30 9.50
CA ASN A 343 2.41 -8.14 10.51
C ASN A 343 1.14 -7.52 9.90
N CYS A 344 1.28 -6.50 9.04
CA CYS A 344 0.14 -5.92 8.34
C CYS A 344 -0.55 -6.95 7.43
N LEU A 345 0.22 -7.79 6.73
CA LEU A 345 -0.31 -8.89 5.92
C LEU A 345 -1.10 -9.88 6.78
N MET A 346 -0.54 -10.34 7.90
CA MET A 346 -1.23 -11.23 8.84
C MET A 346 -2.56 -10.63 9.31
N LYS A 347 -2.58 -9.34 9.67
CA LYS A 347 -3.80 -8.66 10.10
C LYS A 347 -4.82 -8.50 8.98
N ALA A 348 -4.38 -8.25 7.75
CA ALA A 348 -5.27 -8.14 6.58
C ALA A 348 -5.88 -9.50 6.18
N GLU A 349 -5.12 -10.58 6.30
CA GLU A 349 -5.57 -11.96 5.99
C GLU A 349 -6.68 -12.47 6.90
N ASN A 350 -6.78 -11.95 8.12
CA ASN A 350 -7.90 -12.26 9.01
C ASN A 350 -9.26 -11.90 8.37
N PHE A 351 -9.29 -10.90 7.48
CA PHE A 351 -10.48 -10.50 6.74
C PHE A 351 -10.48 -11.01 5.29
N TYR A 352 -9.36 -10.86 4.57
CA TYR A 352 -9.20 -11.29 3.19
C TYR A 352 -8.79 -12.76 3.12
N THR A 353 -9.77 -13.64 3.30
CA THR A 353 -9.59 -15.09 3.16
C THR A 353 -9.85 -15.53 1.72
N LEU A 354 -9.21 -16.64 1.29
CA LEU A 354 -9.43 -17.21 -0.04
C LEU A 354 -10.91 -17.58 -0.32
N GLN A 355 -11.68 -17.86 0.73
CA GLN A 355 -13.09 -18.23 0.62
C GLN A 355 -14.00 -17.03 0.33
N ASN A 356 -13.79 -15.90 1.03
CA ASN A 356 -14.68 -14.75 0.95
C ASN A 356 -14.18 -13.69 -0.03
N HIS A 357 -12.87 -13.54 -0.15
CA HIS A 357 -12.21 -12.47 -0.90
C HIS A 357 -11.02 -13.01 -1.70
N CYS A 358 -11.27 -13.97 -2.59
CA CYS A 358 -10.23 -14.75 -3.28
C CYS A 358 -9.17 -13.87 -3.95
N THR A 359 -9.57 -12.92 -4.81
CA THR A 359 -8.63 -12.03 -5.52
C THR A 359 -7.77 -11.19 -4.58
N ASP A 360 -8.37 -10.61 -3.54
CA ASP A 360 -7.63 -9.80 -2.57
C ASP A 360 -6.68 -10.65 -1.73
N ALA A 361 -7.11 -11.84 -1.32
CA ALA A 361 -6.29 -12.80 -0.58
C ALA A 361 -5.07 -13.24 -1.41
N ILE A 362 -5.23 -13.47 -2.71
CA ILE A 362 -4.11 -13.79 -3.60
C ILE A 362 -3.14 -12.62 -3.70
N ALA A 363 -3.65 -11.39 -3.83
CA ALA A 363 -2.81 -10.19 -3.87
C ALA A 363 -1.95 -10.05 -2.60
N LEU A 364 -2.50 -10.33 -1.41
CA LEU A 364 -1.73 -10.35 -0.15
C LEU A 364 -0.61 -11.38 -0.17
N ILE A 365 -0.82 -12.54 -0.81
CA ILE A 365 0.18 -13.60 -0.89
C ILE A 365 1.29 -13.23 -1.88
N GLN A 366 0.94 -12.58 -3.01
CA GLN A 366 1.91 -12.00 -3.93
C GLN A 366 2.74 -10.91 -3.26
N ASP A 367 2.10 -10.01 -2.50
CA ASP A 367 2.78 -8.98 -1.69
C ASP A 367 3.76 -9.61 -0.68
N ARG A 368 3.35 -10.70 -0.01
CA ARG A 368 4.23 -11.45 0.89
C ARG A 368 5.42 -12.04 0.15
N SER A 369 5.18 -12.67 -1.00
CA SER A 369 6.23 -13.27 -1.80
C SER A 369 7.24 -12.22 -2.29
N LYS A 370 6.74 -11.07 -2.78
CA LYS A 370 7.55 -9.91 -3.14
C LYS A 370 8.38 -9.41 -1.97
N ALA A 371 7.80 -9.28 -0.77
CA ALA A 371 8.53 -8.86 0.44
C ALA A 371 9.73 -9.77 0.74
N TYR A 372 9.54 -11.10 0.67
CA TYR A 372 10.64 -12.05 0.83
C TYR A 372 11.70 -11.91 -0.26
N SER A 373 11.29 -11.67 -1.50
CA SER A 373 12.22 -11.46 -2.62
C SER A 373 13.06 -10.20 -2.47
N LEU A 374 12.49 -9.12 -1.93
CA LEU A 374 13.23 -7.88 -1.72
C LEU A 374 14.18 -8.01 -0.51
N MET A 375 13.76 -8.71 0.54
CA MET A 375 14.58 -8.91 1.75
C MET A 375 15.86 -9.70 1.47
N THR A 376 15.87 -10.59 0.48
CA THR A 376 17.07 -11.41 0.16
C THR A 376 18.24 -10.58 -0.32
N VAL A 377 18.01 -9.40 -0.91
CA VAL A 377 19.05 -8.45 -1.35
C VAL A 377 19.89 -7.94 -0.18
N PHE A 378 19.27 -7.74 0.99
CA PHE A 378 19.94 -7.25 2.19
C PHE A 378 20.55 -8.37 3.05
N GLU A 379 20.12 -9.61 2.83
CA GLU A 379 20.57 -10.77 3.62
C GLU A 379 21.90 -11.30 3.06
N LYS A 380 22.96 -11.25 3.85
CA LYS A 380 24.29 -11.75 3.43
C LYS A 380 24.40 -13.27 3.48
N ASN A 381 23.63 -13.93 4.36
CA ASN A 381 23.74 -15.37 4.56
C ASN A 381 22.92 -16.15 3.52
N ILE A 382 23.61 -16.88 2.64
CA ILE A 382 22.99 -17.66 1.56
C ILE A 382 21.99 -18.71 2.07
N ASN A 383 22.23 -19.32 3.25
CA ASN A 383 21.27 -20.28 3.83
C ASN A 383 19.98 -19.59 4.25
N ARG A 384 20.04 -18.36 4.78
CA ARG A 384 18.84 -17.57 5.09
C ARG A 384 18.12 -17.14 3.82
N GLN A 385 18.84 -16.72 2.78
CA GLN A 385 18.24 -16.46 1.47
C GLN A 385 17.52 -17.71 0.93
N CYS A 386 18.13 -18.89 1.02
CA CYS A 386 17.50 -20.15 0.64
C CYS A 386 16.19 -20.40 1.41
N CYS A 387 16.19 -20.16 2.72
CA CYS A 387 14.98 -20.30 3.55
C CYS A 387 13.88 -19.32 3.14
N MET A 388 14.23 -18.07 2.79
CA MET A 388 13.27 -17.07 2.30
C MET A 388 12.63 -17.51 0.98
N HIS A 389 13.42 -17.92 -0.02
CA HIS A 389 12.89 -18.42 -1.29
C HIS A 389 12.09 -19.72 -1.11
N LYS A 390 12.51 -20.61 -0.21
CA LYS A 390 11.72 -21.82 0.11
C LYS A 390 10.35 -21.46 0.66
N ARG A 391 10.25 -20.50 1.58
CA ARG A 391 8.95 -20.01 2.07
C ARG A 391 8.10 -19.44 0.93
N ARG A 392 8.68 -18.66 0.01
CA ARG A 392 7.97 -18.17 -1.19
C ARG A 392 7.36 -19.31 -2.00
N ILE A 393 8.18 -20.32 -2.32
CA ILE A 393 7.75 -21.51 -3.08
C ILE A 393 6.62 -22.24 -2.37
N ASP A 394 6.75 -22.50 -1.07
CA ASP A 394 5.76 -23.24 -0.29
C ASP A 394 4.40 -22.47 -0.27
N MET A 395 4.43 -21.14 -0.13
CA MET A 395 3.22 -20.30 -0.17
C MET A 395 2.56 -20.26 -1.57
N LEU A 396 3.35 -20.06 -2.62
CA LEU A 396 2.84 -19.98 -4.00
C LEU A 396 2.24 -21.33 -4.45
N ASN A 397 2.89 -22.45 -4.13
CA ASN A 397 2.37 -23.79 -4.41
C ASN A 397 1.04 -24.03 -3.70
N ASN A 398 0.93 -23.62 -2.43
CA ASN A 398 -0.31 -23.81 -1.66
C ASN A 398 -1.49 -23.07 -2.30
N VAL A 399 -1.29 -21.84 -2.77
CA VAL A 399 -2.36 -21.08 -3.44
C VAL A 399 -2.70 -21.69 -4.79
N LEU A 400 -1.71 -22.00 -5.62
CA LEU A 400 -1.94 -22.61 -6.93
C LEU A 400 -2.70 -23.94 -6.83
N GLY A 401 -2.48 -24.72 -5.77
CA GLY A 401 -3.21 -25.97 -5.52
C GLY A 401 -4.68 -25.77 -5.11
N GLN A 402 -5.08 -24.57 -4.70
CA GLN A 402 -6.45 -24.25 -4.28
C GLN A 402 -7.25 -23.51 -5.35
N LEU A 403 -6.60 -22.90 -6.35
CA LEU A 403 -7.26 -22.12 -7.39
C LEU A 403 -7.75 -22.99 -8.53
N ASN A 404 -8.94 -22.66 -9.05
CA ASN A 404 -9.43 -23.21 -10.32
C ASN A 404 -8.87 -22.39 -11.50
N PRO A 405 -8.04 -22.97 -12.39
CA PRO A 405 -7.48 -22.29 -13.55
C PRO A 405 -8.52 -21.69 -14.50
N ASP A 406 -9.73 -22.25 -14.59
CA ASP A 406 -10.76 -21.77 -15.52
C ASP A 406 -11.31 -20.39 -15.14
N HIS A 407 -11.40 -20.11 -13.84
CA HIS A 407 -11.91 -18.84 -13.32
C HIS A 407 -10.82 -17.80 -13.08
N TYR A 408 -9.60 -18.25 -12.76
CA TYR A 408 -8.49 -17.38 -12.34
C TYR A 408 -7.27 -17.46 -13.27
N LEU A 409 -7.48 -17.81 -14.55
CA LEU A 409 -6.41 -18.10 -15.51
C LEU A 409 -5.26 -17.09 -15.51
N HIS A 410 -5.59 -15.79 -15.54
CA HIS A 410 -4.58 -14.73 -15.53
C HIS A 410 -3.73 -14.75 -14.26
N VAL A 411 -4.37 -14.93 -13.10
CA VAL A 411 -3.70 -14.99 -11.81
C VAL A 411 -2.87 -16.28 -11.70
N CYS A 412 -3.40 -17.42 -12.16
CA CYS A 412 -2.66 -18.68 -12.22
C CYS A 412 -1.41 -18.56 -13.09
N ARG A 413 -1.48 -17.87 -14.23
CA ARG A 413 -0.30 -17.59 -15.08
C ARG A 413 0.73 -16.76 -14.32
N GLN A 414 0.34 -15.67 -13.67
CA GLN A 414 1.25 -14.83 -12.88
C GLN A 414 1.93 -15.63 -11.76
N LEU A 415 1.15 -16.36 -10.95
CA LEU A 415 1.66 -17.14 -9.83
C LEU A 415 2.57 -18.29 -10.29
N THR A 416 2.24 -18.94 -11.41
CA THR A 416 3.06 -20.04 -11.96
C THR A 416 4.40 -19.50 -12.45
N PHE A 417 4.42 -18.33 -13.09
CA PHE A 417 5.66 -17.68 -13.53
C PHE A 417 6.52 -17.29 -12.31
N GLU A 418 5.93 -16.64 -11.31
CA GLU A 418 6.62 -16.24 -10.08
C GLU A 418 7.20 -17.45 -9.32
N LEU A 419 6.45 -18.55 -9.27
CA LEU A 419 6.89 -19.81 -8.66
C LEU A 419 8.13 -20.38 -9.37
N ALA A 420 8.12 -20.36 -10.71
CA ALA A 420 9.24 -20.85 -11.51
C ALA A 420 10.50 -20.00 -11.31
N GLU A 421 10.35 -18.67 -11.23
CA GLU A 421 11.44 -17.74 -10.93
C GLU A 421 12.02 -17.98 -9.52
N ALA A 422 11.15 -18.18 -8.52
CA ALA A 422 11.57 -18.46 -7.15
C ALA A 422 12.33 -19.80 -7.05
N LEU A 423 11.90 -20.84 -7.77
CA LEU A 423 12.60 -22.12 -7.88
C LEU A 423 13.97 -21.96 -8.57
N GLY A 424 14.03 -21.21 -9.67
CA GLY A 424 15.27 -20.89 -10.38
C GLY A 424 16.27 -20.18 -9.46
N THR A 425 15.83 -19.14 -8.76
CA THR A 425 16.66 -18.39 -7.81
C THR A 425 17.17 -19.30 -6.67
N LEU A 426 16.31 -20.13 -6.09
CA LEU A 426 16.72 -21.08 -5.04
C LEU A 426 17.75 -22.09 -5.56
N ARG A 427 17.61 -22.56 -6.80
CA ARG A 427 18.59 -23.44 -7.45
C ARG A 427 19.93 -22.74 -7.58
N ASP A 428 19.95 -21.50 -8.05
CA ASP A 428 21.18 -20.73 -8.24
C ASP A 428 21.89 -20.49 -6.90
N LEU A 429 21.14 -20.21 -5.82
CA LEU A 429 21.70 -20.12 -4.46
C LEU A 429 22.30 -21.44 -3.96
N LYS A 430 21.65 -22.57 -4.27
CA LYS A 430 22.19 -23.91 -3.94
C LYS A 430 23.43 -24.23 -4.75
N ARG A 431 23.53 -23.74 -5.98
CA ARG A 431 24.73 -23.86 -6.80
C ARG A 431 25.88 -23.02 -6.25
N LYS A 432 25.63 -21.78 -5.83
CA LYS A 432 26.64 -20.94 -5.16
C LYS A 432 27.21 -21.64 -3.91
N LEU A 433 26.36 -22.26 -3.09
CA LEU A 433 26.81 -23.06 -1.94
C LEU A 433 27.66 -24.26 -2.36
N LEU A 434 27.36 -24.90 -3.49
CA LEU A 434 28.18 -25.99 -4.02
C LEU A 434 29.56 -25.52 -4.45
N ASP A 435 29.64 -24.35 -5.09
CA ASP A 435 30.89 -23.77 -5.58
C ASP A 435 31.80 -23.25 -4.42
N GLU A 436 31.22 -22.87 -3.28
CA GLU A 436 31.94 -22.45 -2.07
C GLU A 436 32.52 -23.62 -1.24
N ILE A 437 32.06 -24.86 -1.45
CA ILE A 437 32.51 -26.03 -0.67
C ILE A 437 33.89 -26.50 -1.16
N PRO A 438 34.89 -26.64 -0.28
CA PRO A 438 36.18 -27.22 -0.65
C PRO A 438 36.01 -28.66 -1.16
N LEU A 439 36.73 -29.00 -2.23
CA LEU A 439 36.74 -30.31 -2.92
C LEU A 439 36.91 -31.56 -2.02
N LYS A 440 37.23 -31.39 -0.74
CA LYS A 440 37.49 -32.46 0.24
C LYS A 440 36.22 -32.99 0.95
N GLU A 441 35.05 -32.34 0.80
CA GLU A 441 33.78 -32.76 1.41
C GLU A 441 32.81 -33.40 0.40
N GLY A 442 33.22 -34.52 -0.22
CA GLY A 442 32.51 -35.14 -1.36
C GLY A 442 31.04 -35.53 -1.10
N GLN A 443 30.68 -35.96 0.11
CA GLN A 443 29.28 -36.31 0.44
C GLN A 443 28.36 -35.07 0.51
N VAL A 444 28.85 -33.96 1.04
CA VAL A 444 28.09 -32.70 1.18
C VAL A 444 27.92 -32.06 -0.20
N SER A 445 28.96 -32.08 -1.02
CA SER A 445 28.94 -31.64 -2.42
C SER A 445 27.88 -32.39 -3.25
N ALA A 446 27.84 -33.73 -3.15
CA ALA A 446 26.85 -34.53 -3.87
C ALA A 446 25.39 -34.22 -3.46
N HIS A 447 25.15 -33.90 -2.18
CA HIS A 447 23.82 -33.52 -1.70
C HIS A 447 23.35 -32.20 -2.32
N TYR A 448 24.19 -31.16 -2.34
CA TYR A 448 23.83 -29.87 -2.93
C TYR A 448 23.66 -29.94 -4.45
N ALA A 449 24.48 -30.74 -5.13
CA ALA A 449 24.36 -31.02 -6.57
C ALA A 449 22.98 -31.64 -6.90
N ARG A 450 22.61 -32.74 -6.22
CA ARG A 450 21.29 -33.38 -6.41
C ARG A 450 20.15 -32.41 -6.13
N LYS A 451 20.25 -31.65 -5.03
CA LYS A 451 19.20 -30.71 -4.65
C LYS A 451 19.04 -29.58 -5.69
N SER A 452 20.14 -29.09 -6.24
CA SER A 452 20.12 -28.11 -7.33
C SER A 452 19.40 -28.68 -8.56
N ASP A 453 19.73 -29.90 -8.98
CA ASP A 453 19.08 -30.52 -10.15
C ASP A 453 17.58 -30.80 -9.91
N ASP A 454 17.20 -31.24 -8.71
CA ASP A 454 15.79 -31.44 -8.36
C ASP A 454 15.00 -30.14 -8.45
N LEU A 455 15.59 -29.03 -8.00
CA LEU A 455 15.00 -27.70 -8.11
C LEU A 455 14.91 -27.25 -9.58
N ALA A 456 15.94 -27.50 -10.39
CA ALA A 456 15.91 -27.19 -11.81
C ALA A 456 14.82 -27.99 -12.56
N LYS A 457 14.72 -29.30 -12.29
CA LYS A 457 13.65 -30.16 -12.85
C LYS A 457 12.27 -29.69 -12.42
N SER A 458 12.13 -29.26 -11.15
CA SER A 458 10.88 -28.70 -10.64
C SER A 458 10.53 -27.39 -11.36
N ALA A 459 11.48 -26.47 -11.53
CA ALA A 459 11.28 -25.22 -12.26
C ALA A 459 10.88 -25.46 -13.73
N ILE A 460 11.53 -26.40 -14.41
CA ILE A 460 11.19 -26.80 -15.79
C ILE A 460 9.75 -27.33 -15.85
N SER A 461 9.34 -28.16 -14.89
CA SER A 461 7.96 -28.67 -14.82
C SER A 461 6.94 -27.53 -14.69
N VAL A 462 7.22 -26.56 -13.82
CA VAL A 462 6.37 -25.38 -13.62
C VAL A 462 6.31 -24.50 -14.88
N TYR A 463 7.44 -24.26 -15.54
CA TYR A 463 7.47 -23.52 -16.81
C TYR A 463 6.71 -24.23 -17.93
N ARG A 464 6.77 -25.57 -17.99
CA ARG A 464 5.94 -26.34 -18.94
C ARG A 464 4.46 -26.22 -18.64
N ASN A 465 4.07 -26.26 -17.37
CA ASN A 465 2.69 -26.00 -16.96
C ASN A 465 2.26 -24.58 -17.40
N PHE A 466 3.12 -23.57 -17.20
CA PHE A 466 2.87 -22.21 -17.68
C PHE A 466 2.59 -22.16 -19.19
N LEU A 467 3.43 -22.80 -20.02
CA LEU A 467 3.18 -22.90 -21.47
C LEU A 467 1.84 -23.61 -21.79
N GLY A 468 1.50 -24.64 -21.02
CA GLY A 468 0.21 -25.34 -21.07
C GLY A 468 -0.99 -24.43 -20.77
N LEU A 469 -0.88 -23.49 -19.83
CA LEU A 469 -1.92 -22.50 -19.52
C LEU A 469 -2.18 -21.51 -20.67
N TYR A 470 -1.25 -21.38 -21.61
CA TYR A 470 -1.43 -20.63 -22.85
C TYR A 470 -1.86 -21.52 -24.03
N GLY A 471 -2.01 -22.83 -23.83
CA GLY A 471 -2.32 -23.76 -24.92
C GLY A 471 -1.20 -23.89 -25.95
N VAL A 472 0.03 -23.50 -25.58
CA VAL A 472 1.21 -23.64 -26.44
C VAL A 472 1.60 -25.11 -26.47
N GLN A 473 1.08 -25.82 -27.48
CA GLN A 473 1.60 -27.11 -27.93
C GLN A 473 2.35 -26.89 -29.24
N SER A 474 3.31 -27.76 -29.56
CA SER A 474 4.11 -27.64 -30.78
C SER A 474 3.22 -27.43 -32.01
N GLY A 475 3.23 -26.23 -32.59
CA GLY A 475 2.52 -25.91 -33.83
C GLY A 475 1.23 -25.07 -33.74
N THR A 476 0.79 -24.60 -32.57
CA THR A 476 -0.40 -23.72 -32.50
C THR A 476 -0.07 -22.26 -32.85
N THR A 477 -0.72 -21.74 -33.89
CA THR A 477 -0.76 -20.29 -34.20
C THR A 477 -1.75 -19.60 -33.27
N ILE A 478 -1.27 -19.06 -32.16
CA ILE A 478 -2.14 -18.38 -31.19
C ILE A 478 -2.00 -16.85 -31.35
N ASN A 479 -3.13 -16.16 -31.37
CA ASN A 479 -3.24 -14.70 -31.47
C ASN A 479 -3.02 -14.07 -30.09
N PHE A 480 -1.76 -13.95 -29.68
CA PHE A 480 -1.38 -13.29 -28.44
C PHE A 480 -1.01 -11.81 -28.66
N SER A 481 -1.21 -11.00 -27.63
CA SER A 481 -0.72 -9.62 -27.57
C SER A 481 0.79 -9.59 -27.27
N ASP A 482 1.45 -8.44 -27.46
CA ASP A 482 2.85 -8.25 -27.03
C ASP A 482 3.06 -8.62 -25.54
N ASP A 483 2.08 -8.26 -24.70
CA ASP A 483 2.09 -8.52 -23.25
C ASP A 483 2.03 -10.01 -22.90
N ASP A 484 1.45 -10.83 -23.78
CA ASP A 484 1.38 -12.29 -23.62
C ASP A 484 2.59 -12.99 -24.25
N ILE A 485 3.17 -12.44 -25.32
CA ILE A 485 4.33 -13.03 -26.01
C ILE A 485 5.60 -12.92 -25.19
N LYS A 486 5.84 -11.77 -24.54
CA LYS A 486 7.06 -11.55 -23.75
C LYS A 486 7.25 -12.61 -22.65
N PRO A 487 6.24 -12.94 -21.80
CA PRO A 487 6.35 -14.02 -20.82
C PRO A 487 6.60 -15.41 -21.43
N LEU A 488 6.07 -15.69 -22.62
CA LEU A 488 6.27 -16.96 -23.32
C LEU A 488 7.71 -17.13 -23.79
N ILE A 489 8.28 -16.12 -24.47
CA ILE A 489 9.68 -16.18 -24.94
C ILE A 489 10.66 -16.25 -23.77
N VAL A 490 10.39 -15.51 -22.69
CA VAL A 490 11.20 -15.53 -21.47
C VAL A 490 11.13 -16.92 -20.81
N THR A 491 9.96 -17.54 -20.78
CA THR A 491 9.78 -18.91 -20.28
C THR A 491 10.57 -19.94 -21.08
N CYS A 492 10.53 -19.88 -22.42
CA CYS A 492 11.33 -20.76 -23.28
C CYS A 492 12.84 -20.56 -23.02
N LEU A 493 13.30 -19.31 -22.90
CA LEU A 493 14.69 -18.99 -22.62
C LEU A 493 15.14 -19.56 -21.27
N HIS A 494 14.38 -19.32 -20.20
CA HIS A 494 14.70 -19.83 -18.87
C HIS A 494 14.70 -21.36 -18.84
N THR A 495 13.74 -22.00 -19.51
CA THR A 495 13.69 -23.47 -19.62
C THR A 495 14.92 -24.02 -20.35
N ALA A 496 15.33 -23.39 -21.47
CA ALA A 496 16.52 -23.80 -22.21
C ALA A 496 17.81 -23.64 -21.40
N ARG A 497 17.93 -22.54 -20.64
CA ARG A 497 19.06 -22.30 -19.72
C ARG A 497 19.11 -23.34 -18.61
N LEU A 498 17.96 -23.66 -18.00
CA LEU A 498 17.86 -24.69 -16.96
C LEU A 498 18.34 -26.06 -17.48
N TYR A 499 17.90 -26.47 -18.67
CA TYR A 499 18.39 -27.68 -19.32
C TYR A 499 19.90 -27.67 -19.55
N SER A 500 20.44 -26.56 -20.01
CA SER A 500 21.88 -26.40 -20.29
C SER A 500 22.74 -26.46 -19.02
N GLN A 501 22.16 -26.22 -17.85
CA GLN A 501 22.86 -26.11 -16.56
C GLN A 501 22.62 -27.31 -15.64
N LEU A 502 21.89 -28.34 -16.09
CA LEU A 502 21.72 -29.59 -15.34
C LEU A 502 23.06 -30.32 -15.20
N ILE A 503 23.36 -30.80 -13.99
CA ILE A 503 24.57 -31.57 -13.73
C ILE A 503 24.39 -32.94 -14.41
N SER A 504 25.31 -33.27 -15.33
CA SER A 504 25.26 -34.50 -16.11
C SER A 504 26.34 -35.46 -15.63
N THR A 505 25.99 -36.72 -15.38
CA THR A 505 26.95 -37.72 -14.89
C THR A 505 27.72 -38.40 -16.03
N CYS A 506 27.18 -38.36 -17.24
CA CYS A 506 27.76 -38.95 -18.44
C CYS A 506 27.50 -38.07 -19.67
N THR A 507 28.33 -38.28 -20.71
CA THR A 507 28.24 -37.52 -21.98
C THR A 507 26.90 -37.70 -22.68
N THR A 508 26.26 -38.86 -22.56
CA THR A 508 24.94 -39.13 -23.15
C THR A 508 23.83 -38.28 -22.51
N GLU A 509 23.83 -38.16 -21.18
CA GLU A 509 22.92 -37.24 -20.46
C GLU A 509 23.18 -35.78 -20.84
N LYS A 510 24.45 -35.38 -20.96
CA LYS A 510 24.83 -34.02 -21.39
C LYS A 510 24.30 -33.71 -22.79
N ILE A 511 24.43 -34.66 -23.72
CA ILE A 511 23.88 -34.55 -25.08
C ILE A 511 22.35 -34.43 -25.01
N GLN A 512 21.65 -35.29 -24.27
CA GLN A 512 20.19 -35.23 -24.16
C GLN A 512 19.69 -33.90 -23.58
N ASN A 513 20.36 -33.39 -22.54
CA ASN A 513 20.02 -32.12 -21.92
C ASN A 513 20.23 -30.93 -22.88
N LEU A 514 21.35 -30.91 -23.61
CA LEU A 514 21.64 -29.86 -24.60
C LEU A 514 20.71 -29.94 -25.82
N THR A 515 20.32 -31.14 -26.26
CA THR A 515 19.31 -31.31 -27.31
C THR A 515 17.97 -30.71 -26.87
N LYS A 516 17.51 -30.99 -25.65
CA LYS A 516 16.29 -30.36 -25.11
C LYS A 516 16.43 -28.84 -24.99
N ALA A 517 17.59 -28.33 -24.58
CA ALA A 517 17.82 -26.89 -24.55
C ALA A 517 17.68 -26.26 -25.95
N LEU A 518 18.24 -26.91 -26.98
CA LEU A 518 18.13 -26.48 -28.37
C LEU A 518 16.67 -26.45 -28.84
N GLU A 519 15.87 -27.46 -28.52
CA GLU A 519 14.43 -27.50 -28.84
C GLU A 519 13.70 -26.26 -28.33
N PHE A 520 13.96 -25.85 -27.08
CA PHE A 520 13.34 -24.65 -26.49
C PHE A 520 13.86 -23.34 -27.10
N TYR A 521 15.14 -23.25 -27.47
CA TYR A 521 15.66 -22.08 -28.18
C TYR A 521 15.03 -21.94 -29.57
N VAL A 522 14.87 -23.05 -30.30
CA VAL A 522 14.17 -23.07 -31.59
C VAL A 522 12.70 -22.68 -31.43
N GLN A 523 12.02 -23.21 -30.40
CA GLN A 523 10.63 -22.85 -30.11
C GLN A 523 10.49 -21.34 -29.81
N LEU A 524 11.40 -20.76 -29.04
CA LEU A 524 11.43 -19.32 -28.75
C LEU A 524 11.51 -18.50 -30.04
N VAL A 525 12.50 -18.81 -30.89
CA VAL A 525 12.69 -18.11 -32.18
C VAL A 525 11.44 -18.23 -33.04
N ALA A 526 10.84 -19.42 -33.12
CA ALA A 526 9.62 -19.64 -33.88
C ALA A 526 8.43 -18.80 -33.37
N ILE A 527 8.23 -18.74 -32.05
CA ILE A 527 7.17 -17.91 -31.43
C ILE A 527 7.40 -16.43 -31.76
N ALA A 528 8.61 -15.93 -31.54
CA ALA A 528 8.95 -14.53 -31.76
C ALA A 528 8.84 -14.14 -33.25
N GLU A 529 9.38 -14.95 -34.17
CA GLU A 529 9.33 -14.66 -35.60
C GLU A 529 7.91 -14.74 -36.17
N ASN A 530 7.08 -15.65 -35.68
CA ASN A 530 5.67 -15.68 -36.07
C ASN A 530 4.92 -14.43 -35.59
N HIS A 531 5.26 -13.89 -34.42
CA HIS A 531 4.71 -12.62 -33.95
C HIS A 531 5.19 -11.43 -34.80
N ILE A 532 6.50 -11.34 -35.05
CA ILE A 532 7.12 -10.28 -35.87
C ILE A 532 6.58 -10.28 -37.30
N LYS A 533 6.29 -11.45 -37.87
CA LYS A 533 5.65 -11.56 -39.20
C LYS A 533 4.26 -10.93 -39.25
N ARG A 534 3.55 -10.93 -38.13
CA ARG A 534 2.19 -10.37 -38.02
C ARG A 534 2.21 -8.89 -37.69
N ASP A 535 3.14 -8.48 -36.83
CA ASP A 535 3.38 -7.09 -36.49
C ASP A 535 4.88 -6.79 -36.60
N ALA A 536 5.27 -6.13 -37.70
CA ALA A 536 6.67 -5.81 -37.96
C ALA A 536 7.22 -4.70 -37.05
N LEU A 537 6.36 -3.93 -36.37
CA LEU A 537 6.73 -2.82 -35.48
C LEU A 537 6.79 -3.25 -33.99
N THR A 538 6.55 -4.53 -33.70
CA THR A 538 6.61 -5.05 -32.32
C THR A 538 7.99 -4.85 -31.68
N PRO A 539 8.05 -4.43 -30.39
CA PRO A 539 9.31 -4.32 -29.64
C PRO A 539 9.98 -5.68 -29.42
N ILE A 540 9.27 -6.80 -29.65
CA ILE A 540 9.82 -8.16 -29.52
C ILE A 540 10.98 -8.40 -30.50
N LYS A 541 11.02 -7.70 -31.64
CA LYS A 541 12.10 -7.86 -32.63
C LYS A 541 13.49 -7.53 -32.06
N ASP A 542 13.54 -6.54 -31.17
CA ASP A 542 14.79 -5.99 -30.64
C ASP A 542 15.06 -6.47 -29.21
N CYS A 543 14.35 -7.51 -28.74
CA CYS A 543 14.56 -8.03 -27.39
C CYS A 543 15.83 -8.89 -27.28
N GLU A 544 16.55 -8.71 -26.18
CA GLU A 544 17.80 -9.44 -25.89
C GLU A 544 17.60 -10.96 -25.84
N GLU A 545 16.45 -11.42 -25.38
CA GLU A 545 16.14 -12.85 -25.29
C GLU A 545 16.09 -13.52 -26.66
N LEU A 546 15.54 -12.84 -27.67
CA LEU A 546 15.51 -13.32 -29.05
C LEU A 546 16.91 -13.33 -29.66
N ARG A 547 17.71 -12.28 -29.42
CA ARG A 547 19.10 -12.20 -29.88
C ARG A 547 19.92 -13.38 -29.35
N ILE A 548 19.86 -13.62 -28.04
CA ILE A 548 20.54 -14.74 -27.38
C ILE A 548 20.05 -16.07 -27.95
N ALA A 549 18.74 -16.25 -28.15
CA ALA A 549 18.21 -17.49 -28.70
C ALA A 549 18.73 -17.77 -30.12
N LYS A 550 18.78 -16.77 -30.99
CA LYS A 550 19.32 -16.90 -32.36
C LYS A 550 20.79 -17.31 -32.36
N GLU A 551 21.61 -16.70 -31.51
CA GLU A 551 23.02 -17.08 -31.35
C GLU A 551 23.14 -18.53 -30.85
N MET A 552 22.35 -18.92 -29.84
CA MET A 552 22.39 -20.26 -29.27
C MET A 552 21.92 -21.35 -30.24
N VAL A 553 20.95 -21.08 -31.12
CA VAL A 553 20.51 -22.02 -32.17
C VAL A 553 21.63 -22.33 -33.16
N VAL A 554 22.56 -21.42 -33.39
CA VAL A 554 23.73 -21.64 -34.25
C VAL A 554 24.85 -22.39 -33.50
N LEU A 555 25.09 -22.04 -32.24
CA LEU A 555 26.23 -22.55 -31.46
C LEU A 555 26.00 -23.96 -30.88
N LEU A 556 24.80 -24.27 -30.38
CA LEU A 556 24.51 -25.55 -29.72
C LEU A 556 24.66 -26.78 -30.64
N PRO A 557 24.21 -26.75 -31.92
CA PRO A 557 24.41 -27.88 -32.83
C PRO A 557 25.88 -28.25 -33.02
N VAL A 558 26.76 -27.24 -33.10
CA VAL A 558 28.22 -27.44 -33.21
C VAL A 558 28.78 -28.08 -31.93
N LYS A 559 28.31 -27.63 -30.75
CA LYS A 559 28.71 -28.25 -29.47
C LYS A 559 28.23 -29.70 -29.38
N LEU A 560 27.00 -29.99 -29.82
CA LEU A 560 26.42 -31.33 -29.84
C LEU A 560 27.19 -32.27 -30.77
N SER A 561 27.59 -31.82 -31.97
CA SER A 561 28.35 -32.64 -32.91
C SER A 561 29.75 -32.99 -32.38
N ARG A 562 30.39 -32.07 -31.65
CA ARG A 562 31.70 -32.31 -31.03
C ARG A 562 31.60 -33.30 -29.86
N LEU A 563 30.56 -33.16 -29.03
CA LEU A 563 30.30 -34.10 -27.92
C LEU A 563 29.95 -35.51 -28.44
N SER A 564 29.22 -35.62 -29.55
CA SER A 564 28.90 -36.93 -30.14
C SER A 564 30.12 -37.60 -30.78
N GLN A 565 31.12 -36.83 -31.19
CA GLN A 565 32.43 -37.31 -31.64
C GLN A 565 33.36 -37.70 -30.48
N GLY A 566 32.94 -37.52 -29.22
CA GLY A 566 33.71 -37.92 -28.04
C GLY A 566 34.73 -36.88 -27.57
N GLU A 567 34.68 -35.64 -28.07
CA GLU A 567 35.55 -34.57 -27.59
C GLU A 567 35.22 -34.17 -26.14
N ILE A 568 36.24 -34.14 -25.28
CA ILE A 568 36.12 -33.61 -23.91
C ILE A 568 36.16 -32.08 -24.00
N LEU A 569 34.98 -31.46 -23.99
CA LEU A 569 34.85 -30.00 -23.90
C LEU A 569 34.92 -29.59 -22.42
N SER A 570 35.78 -28.63 -22.09
CA SER A 570 35.74 -27.97 -20.79
C SER A 570 34.37 -27.29 -20.61
N ASP A 571 33.82 -27.39 -19.40
CA ASP A 571 32.52 -26.82 -19.04
C ASP A 571 32.46 -25.29 -19.15
#